data_AF-A0A9D3SZ84-F1
#
_entry.id   AF-A0A9D3SZ84-F1
#
_cell.length_a   1.000
_cell.length_b   1.000
_cell.length_c   1.000
_cell.angle_alpha   90.00
_cell.angle_beta   90.00
_cell.angle_gamma   90.00
#
_symmetry.space_group_name_H-M   'P 1'
#
loop_
_entity.id
_entity.type
_entity.pdbx_description
1 polymer ?
#
loop_
_entity_poly.entity_id
_entity_poly.type
_entity_poly.pdbx_seq_one_letter_code
_entity_poly.pdbx_strand_id
1 'polypeptide(L)'
;MYWFSEGMCFLPTFLVIWSSSTFIISYIIALVRHDVDVIFPYISDTGADPPESGVFGVMTTVTAFTSMLTMYARYKFVQKLEEIQGFRSKLNKCALWIGLIACLGMCIVATFQVTLVTEVHDAGALVFFVCGVLYTLLQSVISYRMHPYGSSMALCHTRMVISIISVLASFPMIICAFFVPTKLHWDSHDKEFAFHLASAISEWIVTFCFVFFFFTYIREFKCFKLTLTADMLVN
;
A
#
# COMPACT_ATOMS: atom_id res chain seq x y z
N MET A 1 19.03 -23.06 -2.52
CA MET A 1 18.65 -21.64 -2.34
C MET A 1 17.15 -21.59 -2.10
N TYR A 2 16.68 -20.77 -1.15
CA TYR A 2 15.24 -20.60 -0.91
C TYR A 2 14.60 -19.80 -2.04
N TRP A 3 13.35 -20.09 -2.40
CA TRP A 3 12.67 -19.47 -3.55
C TRP A 3 12.54 -17.94 -3.47
N PHE A 4 12.58 -17.37 -2.26
CA PHE A 4 12.51 -15.93 -2.01
C PHE A 4 13.87 -15.22 -2.08
N SER A 5 14.97 -15.97 -2.23
CA SER A 5 16.33 -15.44 -2.40
C SER A 5 16.75 -15.27 -3.87
N GLU A 6 15.84 -15.57 -4.80
CA GLU A 6 16.08 -15.42 -6.24
C GLU A 6 15.81 -13.99 -6.70
N GLY A 7 16.78 -13.39 -7.39
CA GLY A 7 16.64 -12.02 -7.90
C GLY A 7 16.38 -11.01 -6.78
N MET A 8 15.38 -10.16 -6.96
CA MET A 8 14.94 -9.15 -6.00
C MET A 8 13.61 -9.51 -5.33
N CYS A 9 13.11 -10.74 -5.48
CA CYS A 9 11.74 -11.10 -5.04
C CYS A 9 11.56 -11.05 -3.51
N PHE A 10 12.65 -11.08 -2.73
CA PHE A 10 12.62 -10.84 -1.29
C PHE A 10 11.90 -9.54 -0.91
N LEU A 11 12.10 -8.45 -1.66
CA LEU A 11 11.48 -7.15 -1.37
C LEU A 11 9.94 -7.20 -1.36
N PRO A 12 9.26 -7.55 -2.47
CA PRO A 12 7.80 -7.66 -2.47
C PRO A 12 7.28 -8.79 -1.57
N THR A 13 8.05 -9.87 -1.38
CA THR A 13 7.65 -10.94 -0.44
C THR A 13 7.64 -10.43 1.00
N PHE A 14 8.71 -9.77 1.45
CA PHE A 14 8.78 -9.17 2.78
C PHE A 14 7.69 -8.11 2.94
N LEU A 15 7.50 -7.25 1.94
CA LEU A 15 6.44 -6.23 1.96
C LEU A 15 5.06 -6.83 2.19
N VAL A 16 4.68 -7.87 1.43
CA VAL A 16 3.36 -8.50 1.53
C VAL A 16 3.15 -9.13 2.91
N ILE A 17 4.14 -9.89 3.39
CA ILE A 17 4.05 -10.56 4.70
C ILE A 17 4.01 -9.53 5.83
N TRP A 18 4.91 -8.54 5.78
CA TRP A 18 5.05 -7.53 6.82
C TRP A 18 3.82 -6.64 6.91
N SER A 19 3.34 -6.09 5.78
CA SER A 19 2.13 -5.27 5.76
C SER A 19 0.89 -6.02 6.23
N SER A 20 0.71 -7.27 5.81
CA SER A 20 -0.40 -8.10 6.28
C SER A 20 -0.29 -8.39 7.79
N SER A 21 0.93 -8.62 8.27
CA SER A 21 1.19 -8.82 9.70
C SER A 21 0.90 -7.56 10.51
N THR A 22 1.18 -6.37 9.98
CA THR A 22 0.85 -5.08 10.63
C THR A 22 -0.62 -5.03 11.01
N PHE A 23 -1.51 -5.26 10.04
CA PHE A 23 -2.96 -5.16 10.27
C PHE A 23 -3.48 -6.25 11.20
N ILE A 24 -2.97 -7.48 11.07
CA ILE A 24 -3.42 -8.60 11.90
C ILE A 24 -2.98 -8.40 13.35
N ILE A 25 -1.73 -7.99 13.58
CA ILE A 25 -1.18 -7.83 14.93
C ILE A 25 -1.86 -6.66 15.64
N SER A 26 -1.99 -5.49 15.00
CA SER A 26 -2.67 -4.34 15.61
C SER A 26 -4.12 -4.67 15.95
N TYR A 27 -4.84 -5.29 15.01
CA TYR A 27 -6.23 -5.72 15.24
C TYR A 27 -6.37 -6.72 16.39
N ILE A 28 -5.51 -7.75 16.47
CA ILE A 28 -5.57 -8.72 17.58
C ILE A 28 -5.31 -8.03 18.92
N ILE A 29 -4.33 -7.13 19.00
CA ILE A 29 -4.03 -6.40 20.25
C ILE A 29 -5.23 -5.56 20.66
N ALA A 30 -5.77 -4.75 19.74
CA ALA A 30 -6.92 -3.88 20.01
C ALA A 30 -8.18 -4.68 20.41
N LEU A 31 -8.43 -5.82 19.76
CA LEU A 31 -9.57 -6.70 20.11
C LEU A 31 -9.43 -7.32 21.50
N VAL A 32 -8.24 -7.83 21.84
CA VAL A 32 -8.00 -8.45 23.16
C VAL A 32 -8.15 -7.44 24.28
N ARG A 33 -7.88 -6.17 23.99
CA ARG A 33 -7.99 -5.06 24.94
C ARG A 33 -9.35 -4.39 24.95
N HIS A 34 -10.21 -4.73 23.99
CA HIS A 34 -11.53 -4.11 23.77
C HIS A 34 -11.47 -2.63 23.36
N ASP A 35 -10.38 -2.21 22.70
CA ASP A 35 -10.17 -0.83 22.26
C ASP A 35 -10.92 -0.51 20.94
N VAL A 36 -11.37 -1.53 20.21
CA VAL A 36 -12.15 -1.41 18.97
C VAL A 36 -13.26 -2.46 18.90
N ASP A 37 -14.26 -2.20 18.06
CA ASP A 37 -15.30 -3.17 17.76
C ASP A 37 -14.79 -4.34 16.90
N VAL A 38 -15.46 -5.49 17.03
CA VAL A 38 -15.09 -6.69 16.28
C VAL A 38 -15.35 -6.52 14.78
N ILE A 39 -16.47 -5.91 14.41
CA ILE A 39 -16.94 -5.92 13.02
C ILE A 39 -16.48 -4.65 12.32
N PHE A 40 -15.44 -4.78 11.49
CA PHE A 40 -14.92 -3.75 10.58
C PHE A 40 -14.63 -2.38 11.23
N PRO A 41 -13.77 -2.31 12.26
CA PRO A 41 -13.19 -1.02 12.64
C PRO A 41 -12.32 -0.49 11.49
N TYR A 42 -12.05 0.81 11.45
CA TYR A 42 -11.01 1.30 10.55
C TYR A 42 -9.67 0.66 10.89
N ILE A 43 -8.81 0.46 9.90
CA ILE A 43 -7.47 -0.10 10.12
C ILE A 43 -6.68 0.79 11.09
N SER A 44 -6.78 2.10 10.93
CA SER A 44 -6.13 3.08 11.80
C SER A 44 -6.66 3.07 13.24
N ASP A 45 -7.93 2.76 13.45
CA ASP A 45 -8.52 2.62 14.79
C ASP A 45 -7.82 1.49 15.57
N THR A 46 -7.43 0.40 14.88
CA THR A 46 -6.70 -0.72 15.50
C THR A 46 -5.30 -0.36 16.00
N GLY A 47 -4.81 0.83 15.66
CA GLY A 47 -3.54 1.39 16.10
C GLY A 47 -3.69 2.75 16.78
N ALA A 48 -4.85 3.04 17.38
CA ALA A 48 -5.12 4.33 18.00
C ALA A 48 -4.48 4.47 19.40
N ASP A 49 -4.62 3.45 20.25
CA ASP A 49 -4.22 3.53 21.66
C ASP A 49 -2.93 2.75 21.99
N PRO A 50 -2.21 3.06 23.09
CA PRO A 50 -1.05 2.25 23.49
C PRO A 50 -1.44 0.89 24.12
N PRO A 51 -0.71 -0.20 23.81
CA PRO A 51 0.57 -0.25 23.08
C PRO A 51 0.46 -0.41 21.56
N GLU A 52 -0.71 -0.72 21.00
CA GLU A 52 -0.92 -1.03 19.59
C GLU A 52 -0.58 0.13 18.65
N SER A 53 -0.75 1.38 19.06
CA SER A 53 -0.32 2.56 18.32
C SER A 53 1.19 2.60 18.07
N GLY A 54 2.00 2.21 19.07
CA GLY A 54 3.45 2.11 18.90
C GLY A 54 3.85 0.97 17.97
N VAL A 55 3.18 -0.19 18.10
CA VAL A 55 3.40 -1.36 17.24
C VAL A 55 3.01 -1.04 15.79
N PHE A 56 1.81 -0.50 15.59
CA PHE A 56 1.28 -0.08 14.31
C PHE A 56 2.16 0.98 13.66
N GLY A 57 2.59 1.99 14.42
CA GLY A 57 3.47 3.05 13.91
C GLY A 57 4.81 2.51 13.41
N VAL A 58 5.49 1.66 14.20
CA VAL A 58 6.77 1.05 13.79
C VAL A 58 6.58 0.16 12.56
N MET A 59 5.59 -0.73 12.60
CA MET A 59 5.38 -1.71 11.54
C MET A 59 4.93 -1.03 10.23
N THR A 60 4.03 -0.06 10.28
CA THR A 60 3.59 0.74 9.13
C THR A 60 4.72 1.58 8.55
N THR A 61 5.59 2.15 9.39
CA THR A 61 6.80 2.84 8.92
C THR A 61 7.72 1.90 8.13
N VAL A 62 7.97 0.69 8.64
CA VAL A 62 8.75 -0.33 7.91
C VAL A 62 8.07 -0.74 6.59
N THR A 63 6.74 -0.86 6.57
CA THR A 63 5.96 -1.07 5.34
C THR A 63 6.17 0.06 4.34
N ALA A 64 6.17 1.33 4.76
CA ALA A 64 6.37 2.49 3.89
C ALA A 64 7.75 2.46 3.22
N PHE A 65 8.81 2.24 4.00
CA PHE A 65 10.17 2.14 3.45
C PHE A 65 10.36 0.93 2.53
N THR A 66 9.81 -0.22 2.89
CA THR A 66 9.87 -1.43 2.05
C THR A 66 9.07 -1.25 0.76
N SER A 67 7.92 -0.56 0.82
CA SER A 67 7.13 -0.18 -0.35
C SER A 67 7.95 0.71 -1.27
N MET A 68 8.58 1.76 -0.74
CA MET A 68 9.47 2.62 -1.51
C MET A 68 10.59 1.84 -2.22
N LEU A 69 11.29 0.94 -1.52
CA LEU A 69 12.34 0.10 -2.11
C LEU A 69 11.79 -0.82 -3.20
N THR A 70 10.64 -1.44 -2.96
CA THR A 70 9.96 -2.32 -3.94
C THR A 70 9.54 -1.54 -5.19
N MET A 71 8.95 -0.35 -5.02
CA MET A 71 8.55 0.53 -6.12
C MET A 71 9.76 1.05 -6.90
N TYR A 72 10.87 1.36 -6.23
CA TYR A 72 12.11 1.75 -6.89
C TYR A 72 12.72 0.61 -7.71
N ALA A 73 12.77 -0.60 -7.14
CA ALA A 73 13.18 -1.79 -7.86
C ALA A 73 12.28 -2.05 -9.08
N ARG A 74 10.96 -1.85 -8.94
CA ARG A 74 10.00 -1.91 -10.05
C ARG A 74 10.32 -0.86 -11.11
N TYR A 75 10.57 0.38 -10.72
CA TYR A 75 10.95 1.46 -11.63
C TYR A 75 12.20 1.09 -12.44
N LYS A 76 13.23 0.53 -11.81
CA LYS A 76 14.46 0.08 -12.49
C LYS A 76 14.22 -1.11 -13.41
N PHE A 77 13.40 -2.07 -13.00
CA PHE A 77 12.99 -3.17 -13.85
C PHE A 77 12.29 -2.67 -15.13
N VAL A 78 11.30 -1.80 -14.99
CA VAL A 78 10.58 -1.19 -16.12
C VAL A 78 11.53 -0.35 -16.98
N GLN A 79 12.38 0.47 -16.36
CA GLN A 79 13.37 1.29 -17.07
C GLN A 79 14.27 0.43 -17.97
N LYS A 80 14.73 -0.71 -17.47
CA LYS A 80 15.59 -1.61 -18.24
C LYS A 80 14.85 -2.25 -19.42
N LEU A 81 13.58 -2.60 -19.24
CA LEU A 81 12.75 -3.13 -20.32
C LEU A 81 12.46 -2.07 -21.40
N GLU A 82 12.18 -0.83 -21.01
CA GLU A 82 12.00 0.28 -21.94
C GLU A 82 13.27 0.49 -22.79
N GLU A 83 14.46 0.46 -22.15
CA GLU A 83 15.75 0.53 -22.85
C GLU A 83 15.93 -0.60 -23.87
N ILE A 84 15.60 -1.85 -23.50
CA ILE A 84 15.68 -3.01 -24.40
C ILE A 84 14.72 -2.87 -25.59
N GLN A 85 13.55 -2.29 -25.37
CA GLN A 85 12.52 -2.08 -26.40
C GLN A 85 12.74 -0.80 -27.23
N GLY A 86 13.76 0.01 -26.91
CA GLY A 86 14.12 1.20 -27.67
C GLY A 86 13.19 2.40 -27.48
N PHE A 87 12.42 2.47 -26.38
CA PHE A 87 11.63 3.65 -26.04
C PHE A 87 11.87 4.10 -24.60
N ARG A 88 11.35 5.27 -24.23
CA ARG A 88 11.44 5.79 -22.86
C ARG A 88 10.14 6.47 -22.48
N SER A 89 9.50 6.00 -21.41
CA SER A 89 8.24 6.60 -20.95
C SER A 89 8.44 7.48 -19.73
N LYS A 90 7.85 8.68 -19.75
CA LYS A 90 7.70 9.49 -18.54
C LYS A 90 6.73 8.84 -17.54
N LEU A 91 5.89 7.90 -18.00
CA LEU A 91 4.87 7.23 -17.20
C LEU A 91 5.49 6.46 -16.02
N ASN A 92 6.58 5.73 -16.26
CA ASN A 92 7.28 4.97 -15.22
C ASN A 92 7.84 5.88 -14.12
N LYS A 93 8.46 7.01 -14.50
CA LYS A 93 8.96 8.01 -13.54
C LYS A 93 7.83 8.72 -12.78
N CYS A 94 6.71 9.00 -13.46
CA CYS A 94 5.51 9.57 -12.84
C CYS A 94 4.93 8.61 -11.78
N ALA A 95 4.77 7.34 -12.15
CA ALA A 95 4.29 6.30 -11.24
C ALA A 95 5.21 6.19 -10.01
N LEU A 96 6.54 6.23 -10.19
CA LEU A 96 7.46 6.22 -9.05
C LEU A 96 7.19 7.39 -8.09
N TRP A 97 7.13 8.63 -8.58
CA TRP A 97 6.90 9.79 -7.71
C TRP A 97 5.55 9.74 -6.98
N ILE A 98 4.48 9.34 -7.67
CA ILE A 98 3.17 9.14 -7.04
C ILE A 98 3.26 8.08 -5.94
N GLY A 99 3.96 6.96 -6.18
CA GLY A 99 4.18 5.93 -5.19
C GLY A 99 4.99 6.41 -3.97
N LEU A 100 6.01 7.26 -4.18
CA LEU A 100 6.78 7.87 -3.10
C LEU A 100 5.93 8.83 -2.25
N ILE A 101 5.05 9.61 -2.88
CA ILE A 101 4.09 10.47 -2.18
C ILE A 101 3.11 9.62 -1.36
N ALA A 102 2.65 8.48 -1.89
CA ALA A 102 1.82 7.54 -1.13
C ALA A 102 2.56 7.01 0.12
N CYS A 103 3.86 6.67 -0.01
CA CYS A 103 4.68 6.24 1.13
C CYS A 103 4.84 7.35 2.17
N LEU A 104 4.95 8.61 1.75
CA LEU A 104 4.96 9.75 2.67
C LEU A 104 3.63 9.86 3.44
N GLY A 105 2.49 9.72 2.76
CA GLY A 105 1.17 9.66 3.40
C GLY A 105 1.08 8.53 4.43
N MET A 106 1.60 7.35 4.10
CA MET A 106 1.67 6.21 5.01
C MET A 106 2.54 6.50 6.25
N CYS A 107 3.66 7.22 6.12
CA CYS A 107 4.46 7.66 7.26
C CYS A 107 3.71 8.65 8.16
N ILE A 108 2.90 9.55 7.59
CA ILE A 108 2.06 10.48 8.36
C ILE A 108 1.04 9.69 9.17
N VAL A 109 0.31 8.76 8.55
CA VAL A 109 -0.65 7.85 9.20
C VAL A 109 0.02 7.06 10.34
N ALA A 110 1.24 6.57 10.12
CA ALA A 110 2.00 5.83 11.13
C ALA A 110 2.47 6.67 12.32
N THR A 111 2.59 7.99 12.14
CA THR A 111 3.16 8.90 13.14
C THR A 111 2.11 9.62 13.96
N PHE A 112 1.02 10.05 13.32
CA PHE A 112 -0.04 10.84 13.94
C PHE A 112 -1.27 9.95 14.13
N GLN A 113 -1.59 9.61 15.37
CA GLN A 113 -2.74 8.78 15.71
C GLN A 113 -4.05 9.51 15.41
N VAL A 114 -5.03 8.78 14.88
CA VAL A 114 -6.34 9.32 14.47
C VAL A 114 -7.10 9.98 15.62
N THR A 115 -6.93 9.48 16.85
CA THR A 115 -7.59 10.01 18.06
C THR A 115 -6.90 11.24 18.67
N LEU A 116 -5.63 11.50 18.31
CA LEU A 116 -4.86 12.61 18.87
C LEU A 116 -4.78 13.81 17.93
N VAL A 117 -4.57 13.57 16.63
CA VAL A 117 -4.39 14.62 15.63
C VAL A 117 -5.10 14.23 14.32
N THR A 118 -6.42 14.06 14.41
CA THR A 118 -7.30 13.57 13.34
C THR A 118 -7.05 14.25 11.99
N GLU A 119 -7.02 15.59 11.97
CA GLU A 119 -6.83 16.35 10.73
C GLU A 119 -5.53 15.99 9.98
N VAL A 120 -4.44 15.78 10.72
CA VAL A 120 -3.14 15.42 10.13
C VAL A 120 -3.15 13.95 9.71
N HIS A 121 -3.74 13.08 10.51
CA HIS A 121 -3.92 11.67 10.19
C HIS A 121 -4.70 11.49 8.89
N ASP A 122 -5.88 12.13 8.80
CA ASP A 122 -6.80 12.02 7.67
C ASP A 122 -6.21 12.64 6.40
N ALA A 123 -5.46 13.74 6.52
CA ALA A 123 -4.68 14.28 5.40
C ALA A 123 -3.62 13.27 4.90
N GLY A 124 -2.92 12.61 5.82
CA GLY A 124 -1.98 11.53 5.50
C GLY A 124 -2.64 10.33 4.83
N ALA A 125 -3.80 9.90 5.36
CA ALA A 125 -4.58 8.80 4.82
C ALA A 125 -5.10 9.11 3.41
N LEU A 126 -5.64 10.30 3.19
CA LEU A 126 -6.09 10.75 1.87
C LEU A 126 -4.96 10.72 0.85
N VAL A 127 -3.78 11.26 1.21
CA VAL A 127 -2.58 11.21 0.36
C VAL A 127 -2.18 9.77 0.07
N PHE A 128 -2.11 8.91 1.09
CA PHE A 128 -1.73 7.50 0.94
C PHE A 128 -2.66 6.77 -0.02
N PHE A 129 -3.97 6.82 0.21
CA PHE A 129 -4.95 6.07 -0.57
C PHE A 129 -5.09 6.61 -1.99
N VAL A 130 -5.22 7.93 -2.19
CA VAL A 130 -5.37 8.52 -3.53
C VAL A 130 -4.13 8.24 -4.37
N CYS A 131 -2.94 8.50 -3.83
CA CYS A 131 -1.71 8.22 -4.56
C CYS A 131 -1.47 6.72 -4.75
N GLY A 132 -1.85 5.87 -3.79
CA GLY A 132 -1.78 4.42 -3.91
C GLY A 132 -2.65 3.88 -5.04
N VAL A 133 -3.91 4.33 -5.13
CA VAL A 133 -4.82 3.97 -6.23
C VAL A 133 -4.24 4.42 -7.57
N LEU A 134 -3.80 5.67 -7.68
CA LEU A 134 -3.16 6.18 -8.89
C LEU A 134 -1.91 5.36 -9.27
N TYR A 135 -1.08 4.98 -8.30
CA TYR A 135 0.09 4.12 -8.53
C TYR A 135 -0.32 2.78 -9.16
N THR A 136 -1.32 2.08 -8.59
CA THR A 136 -1.78 0.79 -9.11
C THR A 136 -2.32 0.89 -10.54
N LEU A 137 -3.12 1.92 -10.84
CA LEU A 137 -3.62 2.19 -12.18
C LEU A 137 -2.48 2.41 -13.18
N LEU A 138 -1.53 3.28 -12.85
CA LEU A 138 -0.38 3.56 -13.72
C LEU A 138 0.47 2.32 -13.95
N GLN A 139 0.74 1.53 -12.90
CA GLN A 139 1.51 0.29 -13.01
C GLN A 139 0.77 -0.82 -13.78
N SER A 140 -0.57 -0.83 -13.75
CA SER A 140 -1.39 -1.70 -14.61
C SER A 140 -1.23 -1.33 -16.08
N VAL A 141 -1.33 -0.05 -16.42
CA VAL A 141 -1.10 0.45 -17.79
C VAL A 141 0.33 0.14 -18.26
N ILE A 142 1.32 0.38 -17.40
CA ILE A 142 2.73 0.05 -17.69
C ILE A 142 2.90 -1.46 -17.94
N SER A 143 2.22 -2.32 -17.18
CA SER A 143 2.27 -3.78 -17.37
C SER A 143 1.82 -4.21 -18.77
N TYR A 144 0.74 -3.61 -19.30
CA TYR A 144 0.32 -3.86 -20.69
C TYR A 144 1.36 -3.39 -21.71
N ARG A 145 2.01 -2.24 -21.48
CA ARG A 145 3.05 -1.73 -22.39
C ARG A 145 4.31 -2.59 -22.42
N MET A 146 4.60 -3.31 -21.33
CA MET A 146 5.77 -4.18 -21.23
C MET A 146 5.54 -5.59 -21.79
N HIS A 147 4.30 -5.97 -22.08
CA HIS A 147 4.02 -7.25 -22.73
C HIS A 147 4.68 -7.32 -24.13
N PRO A 148 5.30 -8.45 -24.54
CA PRO A 148 5.41 -9.74 -23.85
C PRO A 148 6.62 -9.93 -22.92
N TYR A 149 7.55 -8.98 -22.89
CA TYR A 149 8.87 -9.18 -22.29
C TYR A 149 8.92 -8.99 -20.77
N GLY A 150 8.02 -8.17 -20.21
CA GLY A 150 8.00 -7.88 -18.76
C GLY A 150 6.87 -8.56 -17.98
N SER A 151 5.70 -8.69 -18.60
CA SER A 151 4.49 -9.19 -17.95
C SER A 151 3.69 -10.09 -18.89
N SER A 152 3.16 -11.21 -18.38
CA SER A 152 2.18 -12.01 -19.12
C SER A 152 0.85 -11.28 -19.21
N MET A 153 0.08 -11.50 -20.29
CA MET A 153 -1.25 -10.88 -20.41
C MET A 153 -2.17 -11.19 -19.23
N ALA A 154 -2.13 -12.43 -18.72
CA ALA A 154 -2.88 -12.80 -17.52
C ALA A 154 -2.55 -11.88 -16.33
N LEU A 155 -1.26 -11.61 -16.08
CA LEU A 155 -0.83 -10.73 -15.00
C LEU A 155 -1.25 -9.28 -15.24
N CYS A 156 -1.24 -8.81 -16.49
CA CYS A 156 -1.75 -7.48 -16.86
C CYS A 156 -3.24 -7.36 -16.53
N HIS A 157 -4.05 -8.36 -16.89
CA HIS A 157 -5.48 -8.39 -16.55
C HIS A 157 -5.70 -8.45 -15.04
N THR A 158 -4.96 -9.29 -14.32
CA THR A 158 -5.04 -9.36 -12.85
C THR A 158 -4.77 -8.00 -12.20
N ARG A 159 -3.69 -7.31 -12.60
CA ARG A 159 -3.34 -5.98 -12.08
C ARG A 159 -4.42 -4.94 -12.38
N MET A 160 -4.97 -4.97 -13.60
CA MET A 160 -6.04 -4.06 -13.98
C MET A 160 -7.31 -4.28 -13.16
N VAL A 161 -7.72 -5.54 -12.96
CA VAL A 161 -8.88 -5.88 -12.11
C VAL A 161 -8.67 -5.39 -10.69
N ILE A 162 -7.50 -5.65 -10.09
CA ILE A 162 -7.16 -5.17 -8.74
C ILE A 162 -7.22 -3.64 -8.68
N SER A 163 -6.71 -2.94 -9.70
CA SER A 163 -6.72 -1.47 -9.74
C SER A 163 -8.14 -0.91 -9.89
N ILE A 164 -9.00 -1.54 -10.69
CA ILE A 164 -10.40 -1.14 -10.83
C ILE A 164 -11.14 -1.33 -9.51
N ILE A 165 -10.95 -2.45 -8.82
CA ILE A 165 -11.55 -2.67 -7.49
C ILE A 165 -11.05 -1.61 -6.50
N SER A 166 -9.75 -1.29 -6.52
CA SER A 166 -9.16 -0.25 -5.67
C SER A 166 -9.81 1.11 -5.90
N VAL A 167 -10.03 1.49 -7.17
CA VAL A 167 -10.74 2.72 -7.54
C VAL A 167 -12.16 2.71 -7.00
N LEU A 168 -12.92 1.64 -7.28
CA LEU A 168 -14.33 1.55 -6.88
C LEU A 168 -14.50 1.56 -5.36
N ALA A 169 -13.60 0.93 -4.59
CA ALA A 169 -13.60 0.95 -3.14
C ALA A 169 -13.15 2.31 -2.57
N SER A 170 -12.23 3.02 -3.22
CA SER A 170 -11.75 4.30 -2.71
C SER A 170 -12.83 5.40 -2.64
N PHE A 171 -13.84 5.36 -3.52
CA PHE A 171 -14.94 6.32 -3.50
C PHE A 171 -15.79 6.27 -2.21
N PRO A 172 -16.44 5.14 -1.87
CA PRO A 172 -17.19 5.04 -0.62
C PRO A 172 -16.32 5.24 0.61
N MET A 173 -15.07 4.75 0.62
CA MET A 173 -14.11 5.03 1.69
C MET A 173 -13.94 6.54 1.94
N ILE A 174 -13.60 7.31 0.90
CA ILE A 174 -13.33 8.75 1.06
C ILE A 174 -14.62 9.53 1.33
N ILE A 175 -15.69 9.27 0.56
CA ILE A 175 -16.93 10.03 0.64
C ILE A 175 -17.61 9.79 1.98
N CYS A 176 -17.72 8.55 2.44
CA CYS A 176 -18.40 8.23 3.69
C CYS A 176 -17.59 8.72 4.90
N ALA A 177 -16.24 8.69 4.85
CA ALA A 177 -15.40 9.20 5.94
C ALA A 177 -15.69 10.67 6.30
N PHE A 178 -16.03 11.54 5.32
CA PHE A 178 -16.38 12.94 5.59
C PHE A 178 -17.65 13.13 6.44
N PHE A 179 -18.51 12.13 6.52
CA PHE A 179 -19.75 12.17 7.30
C PHE A 179 -19.62 11.46 8.65
N VAL A 180 -18.46 10.87 8.94
CA VAL A 180 -18.24 10.00 10.09
C VAL A 180 -17.39 10.74 11.12
N PRO A 181 -17.90 11.01 12.33
CA PRO A 181 -17.07 11.58 13.40
C PRO A 181 -16.01 10.57 13.87
N THR A 182 -14.91 11.07 14.43
CA THR A 182 -13.88 10.24 15.07
C THR A 182 -14.46 9.52 16.28
N LYS A 183 -14.65 8.20 16.17
CA LYS A 183 -15.26 7.34 17.18
C LYS A 183 -14.76 5.90 16.99
N LEU A 184 -14.27 5.28 18.07
CA LEU A 184 -13.74 3.91 18.06
C LEU A 184 -14.81 2.84 18.25
N HIS A 185 -15.89 3.17 18.97
CA HIS A 185 -16.99 2.24 19.27
C HIS A 185 -18.30 2.69 18.65
N TRP A 186 -18.94 1.80 17.90
CA TRP A 186 -20.11 2.04 17.08
C TRP A 186 -21.29 1.20 17.54
N ASP A 187 -22.42 1.85 17.74
CA ASP A 187 -23.70 1.17 17.94
C ASP A 187 -24.47 1.15 16.62
N SER A 188 -25.14 0.04 16.34
CA SER A 188 -26.00 -0.10 15.15
C SER A 188 -27.12 0.95 15.02
N HIS A 189 -27.48 1.63 16.12
CA HIS A 189 -28.46 2.72 16.15
C HIS A 189 -27.84 4.10 15.92
N ASP A 190 -26.51 4.22 15.84
CA ASP A 190 -25.86 5.47 15.49
C ASP A 190 -26.28 5.89 14.07
N LYS A 191 -26.61 7.17 13.89
CA LYS A 191 -27.12 7.68 12.60
C LYS A 191 -26.08 7.52 11.49
N GLU A 192 -24.80 7.61 11.84
CA GLU A 192 -23.65 7.55 10.96
C GLU A 192 -23.11 6.13 10.79
N PHE A 193 -23.68 5.13 11.47
CA PHE A 193 -23.20 3.74 11.48
C PHE A 193 -23.03 3.17 10.06
N ALA A 194 -24.02 3.40 9.19
CA ALA A 194 -23.98 2.93 7.81
C ALA A 194 -22.83 3.55 7.01
N PHE A 195 -22.53 4.84 7.23
CA PHE A 195 -21.41 5.52 6.59
C PHE A 195 -20.07 5.00 7.12
N HIS A 196 -19.95 4.82 8.44
CA HIS A 196 -18.77 4.21 9.05
C HIS A 196 -18.50 2.82 8.47
N LEU A 197 -19.50 1.93 8.50
CA LEU A 197 -19.34 0.56 8.02
C LEU A 197 -18.97 0.51 6.53
N ALA A 198 -19.64 1.31 5.68
CA ALA A 198 -19.32 1.38 4.26
C ALA A 198 -17.89 1.89 4.02
N SER A 199 -17.46 2.88 4.79
CA SER A 199 -16.13 3.46 4.70
C SER A 199 -15.05 2.47 5.14
N ALA A 200 -15.22 1.85 6.32
CA ALA A 200 -14.27 0.91 6.90
C ALA A 200 -14.11 -0.36 6.04
N ILE A 201 -15.22 -0.97 5.59
CA ILE A 201 -15.15 -2.12 4.66
C ILE A 201 -14.37 -1.73 3.40
N SER A 202 -14.63 -0.54 2.87
CA SER A 202 -13.96 -0.06 1.66
C SER A 202 -12.46 0.20 1.88
N GLU A 203 -12.08 0.71 3.05
CA GLU A 203 -10.69 0.86 3.48
C GLU A 203 -9.95 -0.48 3.50
N TRP A 204 -10.56 -1.51 4.10
CA TRP A 204 -10.00 -2.86 4.11
C TRP A 204 -9.84 -3.41 2.69
N ILE A 205 -10.85 -3.23 1.83
CA ILE A 205 -10.80 -3.69 0.43
C ILE A 205 -9.64 -3.03 -0.33
N VAL A 206 -9.51 -1.70 -0.28
CA VAL A 206 -8.46 -0.99 -1.03
C VAL A 206 -7.07 -1.33 -0.48
N THR A 207 -6.94 -1.48 0.84
CA THR A 207 -5.67 -1.85 1.48
C THR A 207 -5.21 -3.24 1.05
N PHE A 208 -6.11 -4.24 1.10
CA PHE A 208 -5.77 -5.58 0.60
C PHE A 208 -5.53 -5.61 -0.91
N CYS A 209 -6.22 -4.76 -1.68
CA CYS A 209 -5.90 -4.60 -3.10
C CYS A 209 -4.46 -4.13 -3.31
N PHE A 210 -3.95 -3.19 -2.51
CA PHE A 210 -2.54 -2.79 -2.57
C PHE A 210 -1.59 -3.94 -2.24
N VAL A 211 -1.87 -4.71 -1.18
CA VAL A 211 -1.09 -5.89 -0.80
C VAL A 211 -1.04 -6.91 -1.94
N PHE A 212 -2.21 -7.26 -2.51
CA PHE A 212 -2.28 -8.19 -3.63
C PHE A 212 -1.62 -7.65 -4.89
N PHE A 213 -1.65 -6.33 -5.10
CA PHE A 213 -0.94 -5.70 -6.21
C PHE A 213 0.58 -5.91 -6.08
N PHE A 214 1.17 -5.69 -4.90
CA PHE A 214 2.59 -5.98 -4.66
C PHE A 214 2.91 -7.47 -4.75
N PHE A 215 1.99 -8.34 -4.33
CA PHE A 215 2.14 -9.78 -4.50
C PHE A 215 2.37 -10.16 -5.97
N THR A 216 1.72 -9.45 -6.92
CA THR A 216 1.94 -9.69 -8.35
C THR A 216 3.37 -9.43 -8.82
N TYR A 217 4.19 -8.66 -8.09
CA TYR A 217 5.58 -8.38 -8.45
C TYR A 217 6.54 -9.52 -8.16
N ILE A 218 6.20 -10.41 -7.22
CA ILE A 218 7.11 -11.47 -6.74
C ILE A 218 7.69 -12.29 -7.90
N ARG A 219 6.85 -12.72 -8.84
CA ARG A 219 7.29 -13.56 -9.97
C ARG A 219 8.25 -12.82 -10.90
N GLU A 220 7.95 -11.58 -11.25
CA GLU A 220 8.80 -10.79 -12.16
C GLU A 220 10.14 -10.44 -11.49
N PHE A 221 10.13 -10.21 -10.17
CA PHE A 221 11.33 -9.86 -9.42
C PHE A 221 12.30 -11.03 -9.25
N LYS A 222 11.86 -12.28 -9.39
CA LYS A 222 12.76 -13.45 -9.44
C LYS A 222 13.73 -13.39 -10.63
N CYS A 223 13.29 -12.80 -11.74
CA CYS A 223 14.06 -12.68 -12.97
C CYS A 223 14.89 -11.39 -13.04
N PHE A 224 14.87 -10.57 -11.98
CA PHE A 224 15.53 -9.26 -11.96
C PHE A 224 16.58 -9.20 -10.85
N LYS A 225 17.76 -8.67 -11.17
CA LYS A 225 18.83 -8.38 -10.21
C LYS A 225 19.20 -6.91 -10.30
N LEU A 226 19.36 -6.27 -9.15
CA LEU A 226 19.88 -4.91 -9.05
C LEU A 226 21.28 -4.95 -8.42
N THR A 227 22.28 -4.47 -9.15
CA THR A 227 23.66 -4.36 -8.65
C THR A 227 23.93 -2.89 -8.29
N LEU A 228 24.35 -2.65 -7.04
CA LEU A 228 24.83 -1.35 -6.57
C LEU A 228 26.37 -1.39 -6.54
N THR A 229 27.02 -0.50 -7.28
CA THR A 229 28.48 -0.32 -7.25
C THR A 229 28.82 0.89 -6.40
N ALA A 230 29.81 0.73 -5.53
CA ALA A 230 30.34 1.81 -4.70
C ALA A 230 31.81 2.03 -5.09
N ASP A 231 32.09 3.18 -5.69
CA ASP A 231 33.42 3.54 -6.15
C ASP A 231 34.02 4.61 -5.22
N MET A 232 35.27 4.42 -4.80
CA MET A 232 35.99 5.45 -4.04
C MET A 232 36.59 6.48 -5.01
N LEU A 233 36.22 7.74 -4.83
CA LEU A 233 36.88 8.85 -5.50
C LEU A 233 38.21 9.12 -4.79
N VAL A 234 39.29 8.49 -5.26
CA VAL A 234 40.65 8.85 -4.86
C VAL A 234 41.08 10.02 -5.74
N ASN A 235 41.17 11.21 -5.14
CA ASN A 235 41.74 12.41 -5.78
C ASN A 235 43.25 12.25 -5.99
#